data_AF-A0A444WNU7-F1
#
_entry.id   AF-A0A444WNU7-F1
#
_cell.length_a   1.000
_cell.length_b   1.000
_cell.length_c   1.000
_cell.angle_alpha   90.00
_cell.angle_beta   90.00
_cell.angle_gamma   90.00
#
_symmetry.space_group_name_H-M   'P 1'
#
loop_
_entity.id
_entity.type
_entity.pdbx_description
1 polymer ?
#
loop_
_entity_poly.entity_id
_entity_poly.type
_entity_poly.pdbx_seq_one_letter_code
_entity_poly.pdbx_strand_id
1 'polypeptide(L)'
;MAEKPASPSCFFFAASLVLLTLSSCLASPTPTPPSPSCLSGTLSNILYRNNNASFPTVLENYIRNARWNTTTTPKPSLIITPLQEADVQAAVLCAKRIGLQIRIRSGGHDYEGLSYVSRSQQPYFVLDMSNLRQITVDIGKQVATNATDLAVQWQQVAPTIDDRFFLRLLLLPSNKTVKASIVAFFLGGADEAVSILKKKFPLLGLEKQNCIEMSWIESAIWLNNPDDYKIGVKPEIILNRRLNTAGFLKRKSDYVQVPISKEALEGIAKKIIELGKVALVFNPYGGKMAEIPADATAFPHRAGNLFKIQYSVNWNDSSPAAAENFVNETRSLYSYMTPFVSKNPRSAFLNYRDLDIGINTFGKNSYEEGKVYGAKYFNGNFERLVKIKTAVDPDNFFRNEQSIPILPNNH
;
A
#
# COMPACT_ATOMS: atom_id res chain seq x y z
N MET A 1 19.36 -8.31 -101.02
CA MET A 1 20.42 -9.35 -101.02
C MET A 1 21.00 -9.44 -99.61
N ALA A 2 21.64 -10.57 -99.26
CA ALA A 2 22.46 -10.84 -98.06
C ALA A 2 23.25 -9.61 -97.53
N GLU A 3 23.63 -9.45 -96.26
CA GLU A 3 23.65 -10.26 -95.00
C GLU A 3 23.66 -9.25 -93.81
N LYS A 4 23.75 -9.54 -92.49
CA LYS A 4 23.94 -10.73 -91.62
C LYS A 4 23.28 -10.39 -90.24
N PRO A 5 22.76 -11.33 -89.42
CA PRO A 5 22.21 -10.99 -88.11
C PRO A 5 23.30 -10.86 -87.03
N ALA A 6 23.16 -9.88 -86.13
CA ALA A 6 23.95 -9.76 -84.90
C ALA A 6 23.02 -9.88 -83.67
N SER A 7 23.51 -10.54 -82.63
CA SER A 7 22.75 -10.94 -81.43
C SER A 7 22.33 -9.77 -80.52
N PRO A 8 21.07 -9.70 -80.06
CA PRO A 8 20.68 -8.83 -78.96
C PRO A 8 20.86 -9.56 -77.61
N SER A 9 21.61 -8.94 -76.70
CA SER A 9 21.84 -9.44 -75.34
C SER A 9 20.59 -9.26 -74.47
N CYS A 10 20.00 -10.34 -73.97
CA CYS A 10 18.88 -10.27 -73.02
C CYS A 10 19.35 -9.81 -71.64
N PHE A 11 18.81 -8.68 -71.17
CA PHE A 11 18.87 -8.30 -69.75
C PHE A 11 17.97 -9.24 -68.94
N PHE A 12 18.56 -10.05 -68.06
CA PHE A 12 17.81 -10.85 -67.10
C PHE A 12 17.29 -9.99 -65.95
N PHE A 13 15.96 -9.94 -65.79
CA PHE A 13 15.33 -9.48 -64.56
C PHE A 13 15.64 -10.47 -63.42
N ALA A 14 16.48 -10.07 -62.47
CA ALA A 14 16.70 -10.83 -61.25
C ALA A 14 15.53 -10.62 -60.27
N ALA A 15 14.59 -11.58 -60.24
CA ALA A 15 13.54 -11.61 -59.23
C ALA A 15 14.14 -12.00 -57.86
N SER A 16 14.27 -11.04 -56.95
CA SER A 16 14.77 -11.28 -55.59
C SER A 16 13.75 -12.03 -54.75
N LEU A 17 13.98 -13.34 -54.55
CA LEU A 17 13.17 -14.20 -53.71
C LEU A 17 13.44 -13.88 -52.22
N VAL A 18 12.54 -13.15 -51.57
CA VAL A 18 12.64 -12.88 -50.12
C VAL A 18 12.27 -14.13 -49.34
N LEU A 19 13.28 -14.89 -48.88
CA LEU A 19 13.07 -15.94 -47.89
C LEU A 19 12.71 -15.30 -46.54
N LEU A 20 11.42 -15.34 -46.20
CA LEU A 20 10.92 -15.13 -44.84
C LEU A 20 11.42 -16.25 -43.94
N THR A 21 12.59 -16.06 -43.32
CA THR A 21 13.03 -16.89 -42.20
C THR A 21 12.17 -16.57 -40.99
N LEU A 22 11.20 -17.46 -40.72
CA LEU A 22 10.52 -17.53 -39.44
C LEU A 22 11.55 -17.91 -38.36
N SER A 23 12.24 -16.90 -37.83
CA SER A 23 13.04 -17.02 -36.62
C SER A 23 12.06 -17.25 -35.47
N SER A 24 11.82 -18.51 -35.16
CA SER A 24 11.21 -18.90 -33.91
C SER A 24 12.10 -18.41 -32.77
N CYS A 25 11.71 -17.29 -32.18
CA CYS A 25 12.23 -16.85 -30.89
C CYS A 25 11.90 -17.93 -29.86
N LEU A 26 12.79 -18.92 -29.74
CA LEU A 26 12.89 -19.79 -28.60
C LEU A 26 13.06 -18.87 -27.39
N ALA A 27 11.99 -18.71 -26.62
CA ALA A 27 12.05 -18.01 -25.35
C ALA A 27 13.16 -18.68 -24.54
N SER A 28 14.16 -17.89 -24.11
CA SER A 28 15.23 -18.41 -23.27
C SER A 28 14.60 -19.14 -22.09
N PRO A 29 15.00 -20.39 -21.77
CA PRO A 29 14.40 -21.13 -20.68
C PRO A 29 14.48 -20.28 -19.43
N THR A 30 13.33 -20.07 -18.76
CA THR A 30 13.30 -19.36 -17.49
C THR A 30 14.30 -20.03 -16.55
N PRO A 31 15.27 -19.30 -15.99
CA PRO A 31 16.36 -19.91 -15.24
C PRO A 31 15.76 -20.71 -14.08
N THR A 32 16.02 -22.02 -14.08
CA THR A 32 15.54 -22.92 -13.04
C THR A 32 16.04 -22.38 -11.70
N PRO A 33 15.13 -22.05 -10.75
CA PRO A 33 15.54 -21.41 -9.50
C PRO A 33 16.53 -22.33 -8.77
N PRO A 34 17.65 -21.79 -8.25
CA PRO A 34 18.69 -22.59 -7.62
C PRO A 34 18.11 -23.42 -6.48
N SER A 35 18.50 -24.69 -6.43
CA SER A 35 17.98 -25.63 -5.42
C SER A 35 18.30 -25.11 -4.01
N PRO A 36 17.29 -24.93 -3.14
CA PRO A 36 17.50 -24.41 -1.79
C PRO A 36 18.01 -25.51 -0.85
N SER A 37 19.16 -26.11 -1.19
CA SER A 37 19.81 -27.15 -0.37
C SER A 37 20.25 -26.63 1.00
N CYS A 38 20.48 -25.33 1.14
CA CYS A 38 20.66 -24.70 2.46
C CYS A 38 19.38 -24.62 3.32
N LEU A 39 18.21 -25.04 2.80
CA LEU A 39 16.98 -25.24 3.58
C LEU A 39 16.65 -26.73 3.82
N SER A 40 17.38 -27.69 3.20
CA SER A 40 17.07 -29.12 3.34
C SER A 40 17.58 -29.67 4.67
N GLY A 41 16.64 -30.10 5.52
CA GLY A 41 16.89 -30.55 6.89
C GLY A 41 15.99 -29.81 7.88
N THR A 42 16.29 -28.53 8.12
CA THR A 42 15.65 -27.74 9.18
C THR A 42 14.24 -27.23 8.85
N LEU A 43 13.88 -27.11 7.56
CA LEU A 43 12.71 -26.31 7.15
C LEU A 43 11.68 -27.08 6.29
N SER A 44 11.75 -28.42 6.20
CA SER A 44 10.90 -29.23 5.31
C SER A 44 9.40 -29.00 5.51
N ASN A 45 8.97 -28.83 6.77
CA ASN A 45 7.56 -28.72 7.13
C ASN A 45 7.00 -27.30 6.97
N ILE A 46 7.87 -26.32 6.68
CA ILE A 46 7.52 -24.91 6.48
C ILE A 46 7.94 -24.36 5.13
N LEU A 47 8.44 -25.23 4.23
CA LEU A 47 8.87 -24.90 2.88
C LEU A 47 7.85 -25.42 1.86
N TYR A 48 7.16 -24.50 1.20
CA TYR A 48 6.22 -24.81 0.12
C TYR A 48 6.86 -24.48 -1.22
N ARG A 49 6.90 -25.46 -2.12
CA ARG A 49 7.36 -25.31 -3.53
C ARG A 49 6.15 -25.37 -4.45
N ASN A 50 6.28 -24.90 -5.68
CA ASN A 50 5.21 -24.92 -6.69
C ASN A 50 4.58 -26.31 -6.94
N ASN A 51 5.30 -27.41 -6.70
CA ASN A 51 4.81 -28.79 -6.81
C ASN A 51 4.14 -29.34 -5.54
N ASN A 52 4.12 -28.58 -4.43
CA ASN A 52 3.41 -28.95 -3.21
C ASN A 52 1.93 -28.57 -3.36
N ALA A 53 1.01 -29.52 -3.13
CA ALA A 53 -0.42 -29.32 -3.25
C ALA A 53 -0.97 -28.16 -2.37
N SER A 54 -0.33 -27.86 -1.24
CA SER A 54 -0.73 -26.75 -0.36
C SER A 54 -0.21 -25.38 -0.82
N PHE A 55 0.69 -25.31 -1.81
CA PHE A 55 1.33 -24.05 -2.23
C PHE A 55 0.34 -22.96 -2.68
N PRO A 56 -0.69 -23.25 -3.52
CA PRO A 56 -1.67 -22.24 -3.90
C PRO A 56 -2.41 -21.68 -2.68
N THR A 57 -2.91 -22.54 -1.79
CA THR A 57 -3.64 -22.14 -0.59
C THR A 57 -2.77 -21.30 0.37
N VAL A 58 -1.51 -21.70 0.60
CA VAL A 58 -0.57 -20.92 1.42
C VAL A 58 -0.26 -19.57 0.78
N LEU A 59 -0.17 -19.50 -0.54
CA LEU A 59 -0.02 -18.23 -1.25
C LEU A 59 -1.28 -17.35 -1.10
N GLU A 60 -2.47 -17.89 -1.30
CA GLU A 60 -3.71 -17.11 -1.38
C GLU A 60 -4.23 -16.62 -0.02
N ASN A 61 -3.98 -17.38 1.06
CA ASN A 61 -4.47 -17.11 2.42
C ASN A 61 -4.30 -15.66 2.90
N TYR A 62 -3.21 -15.01 2.48
CA TYR A 62 -2.87 -13.62 2.82
C TYR A 62 -2.68 -12.70 1.61
N ILE A 63 -3.28 -13.02 0.46
CA ILE A 63 -3.47 -12.02 -0.60
C ILE A 63 -4.65 -11.12 -0.20
N ARG A 64 -4.43 -9.80 -0.26
CA ARG A 64 -5.44 -8.79 0.11
C ARG A 64 -5.89 -7.89 -1.03
N ASN A 65 -5.16 -7.90 -2.16
CA ASN A 65 -5.54 -7.20 -3.37
C ASN A 65 -5.53 -8.19 -4.54
N ALA A 66 -6.71 -8.58 -5.02
CA ALA A 66 -6.89 -9.56 -6.10
C ALA A 66 -6.33 -9.06 -7.45
N ARG A 67 -6.09 -7.75 -7.62
CA ARG A 67 -5.34 -7.18 -8.76
C ARG A 67 -3.93 -7.77 -8.88
N TRP A 68 -3.41 -8.33 -7.80
CA TRP A 68 -2.12 -9.02 -7.70
C TRP A 68 -2.27 -10.54 -7.51
N ASN A 69 -3.38 -11.13 -7.96
CA ASN A 69 -3.56 -12.58 -8.08
C ASN A 69 -4.21 -12.98 -9.41
N THR A 70 -3.65 -12.49 -10.52
CA THR A 70 -4.03 -12.95 -11.87
C THR A 70 -3.19 -14.15 -12.31
N THR A 71 -3.63 -14.83 -13.38
CA THR A 71 -2.82 -15.84 -14.10
C THR A 71 -1.48 -15.28 -14.59
N THR A 72 -1.46 -14.01 -15.00
CA THR A 72 -0.27 -13.29 -15.48
C THR A 72 0.60 -12.69 -14.37
N THR A 73 0.12 -12.65 -13.12
CA THR A 73 0.92 -12.11 -12.01
C THR A 73 2.07 -13.08 -11.69
N PRO A 74 3.34 -12.62 -11.62
CA PRO A 74 4.47 -13.44 -11.18
C PRO A 74 4.17 -14.17 -9.86
N LYS A 75 4.62 -15.42 -9.77
CA LYS A 75 4.46 -16.28 -8.59
C LYS A 75 5.84 -16.54 -7.99
N PRO A 76 5.97 -16.61 -6.65
CA PRO A 76 7.24 -16.94 -6.02
C PRO A 76 7.66 -18.38 -6.37
N SER A 77 8.97 -18.64 -6.39
CA SER A 77 9.51 -20.00 -6.61
C SER A 77 9.29 -20.92 -5.42
N LEU A 78 9.21 -20.34 -4.21
CA LEU A 78 8.90 -21.04 -2.95
C LEU A 78 8.27 -20.07 -1.92
N ILE A 79 7.69 -20.62 -0.86
CA ILE A 79 7.18 -19.89 0.30
C ILE A 79 7.76 -20.54 1.57
N ILE A 80 8.19 -19.73 2.53
CA ILE A 80 8.68 -20.20 3.84
C ILE A 80 7.79 -19.61 4.93
N THR A 81 7.23 -20.44 5.81
CA THR A 81 6.33 -20.01 6.91
C THR A 81 6.99 -20.22 8.30
N PRO A 82 8.02 -19.42 8.68
CA PRO A 82 8.81 -19.60 9.91
C PRO A 82 7.94 -19.77 11.17
N LEU A 83 8.31 -20.72 12.03
CA LEU A 83 7.68 -20.97 13.33
C LEU A 83 8.42 -20.27 14.48
N GLN A 84 9.70 -19.99 14.29
CA GLN A 84 10.60 -19.36 15.26
C GLN A 84 11.57 -18.38 14.55
N GLU A 85 12.24 -17.53 15.32
CA GLU A 85 13.18 -16.52 14.78
C GLU A 85 14.39 -17.15 14.07
N ALA A 86 14.85 -18.33 14.52
CA ALA A 86 15.94 -19.06 13.86
C ALA A 86 15.62 -19.45 12.41
N ASP A 87 14.34 -19.75 12.10
CA ASP A 87 13.90 -20.09 10.75
C ASP A 87 14.00 -18.88 9.80
N VAL A 88 13.74 -17.67 10.33
CA VAL A 88 13.89 -16.39 9.62
C VAL A 88 15.36 -16.16 9.26
N GLN A 89 16.25 -16.36 10.23
CA GLN A 89 17.70 -16.24 10.03
C GLN A 89 18.20 -17.24 8.96
N ALA A 90 17.80 -18.51 9.07
CA ALA A 90 18.15 -19.55 8.11
C ALA A 90 17.64 -19.23 6.69
N ALA A 91 16.40 -18.76 6.57
CA ALA A 91 15.81 -18.32 5.30
C ALA A 91 16.60 -17.17 4.66
N VAL A 92 16.94 -16.13 5.43
CA VAL A 92 17.70 -14.95 4.95
C VAL A 92 19.13 -15.33 4.54
N LEU A 93 19.83 -16.13 5.35
CA LEU A 93 21.20 -16.57 5.05
C LEU A 93 21.26 -17.46 3.81
N CYS A 94 20.34 -18.42 3.69
CA CYS A 94 20.27 -19.29 2.53
C CYS A 94 19.92 -18.48 1.27
N ALA A 95 18.93 -17.59 1.34
CA ALA A 95 18.55 -16.69 0.25
C ALA A 95 19.72 -15.87 -0.30
N LYS A 96 20.52 -15.26 0.60
CA LYS A 96 21.71 -14.51 0.22
C LYS A 96 22.76 -15.42 -0.42
N ARG A 97 22.98 -16.63 0.12
CA ARG A 97 23.91 -17.64 -0.44
C ARG A 97 23.52 -18.09 -1.86
N ILE A 98 22.24 -18.22 -2.17
CA ILE A 98 21.76 -18.70 -3.49
C ILE A 98 21.26 -17.58 -4.42
N GLY A 99 21.42 -16.32 -4.04
CA GLY A 99 21.07 -15.16 -4.88
C GLY A 99 19.57 -14.93 -5.09
N LEU A 100 18.68 -15.53 -4.28
CA LEU A 100 17.23 -15.33 -4.39
C LEU A 100 16.76 -14.06 -3.67
N GLN A 101 15.91 -13.27 -4.32
CA GLN A 101 15.26 -12.11 -3.70
C GLN A 101 14.17 -12.56 -2.71
N ILE A 102 14.06 -11.86 -1.58
CA ILE A 102 13.01 -12.08 -0.57
C ILE A 102 11.90 -11.04 -0.74
N ARG A 103 10.64 -11.50 -0.72
CA ARG A 103 9.46 -10.67 -0.39
C ARG A 103 8.94 -11.10 0.98
N ILE A 104 8.73 -10.15 1.90
CA ILE A 104 8.32 -10.46 3.28
C ILE A 104 6.84 -10.13 3.42
N ARG A 105 6.05 -11.09 3.90
CA ARG A 105 4.61 -10.97 4.13
C ARG A 105 4.27 -11.18 5.59
N SER A 106 3.36 -10.36 6.12
CA SER A 106 2.73 -10.54 7.44
C SER A 106 1.21 -10.58 7.28
N GLY A 107 0.53 -9.42 7.26
CA GLY A 107 -0.92 -9.34 7.00
C GLY A 107 -1.31 -9.30 5.52
N GLY A 108 -0.35 -9.07 4.61
CA GLY A 108 -0.57 -9.07 3.15
C GLY A 108 -1.26 -7.84 2.55
N HIS A 109 -1.50 -6.79 3.34
CA HIS A 109 -2.23 -5.58 2.93
C HIS A 109 -1.44 -4.58 2.05
N ASP A 110 -0.33 -4.97 1.42
CA ASP A 110 0.38 -4.09 0.50
C ASP A 110 -0.48 -3.82 -0.75
N TYR A 111 -0.84 -2.55 -0.96
CA TYR A 111 -1.78 -2.13 -2.00
C TYR A 111 -1.28 -2.38 -3.43
N GLU A 112 0.03 -2.54 -3.60
CA GLU A 112 0.68 -2.82 -4.88
C GLU A 112 1.28 -4.25 -4.93
N GLY A 113 0.91 -5.10 -3.96
CA GLY A 113 1.26 -6.51 -3.92
C GLY A 113 2.71 -6.82 -3.53
N LEU A 114 3.53 -5.82 -3.17
CA LEU A 114 4.99 -5.98 -3.09
C LEU A 114 5.48 -6.93 -1.99
N SER A 115 4.60 -7.36 -1.08
CA SER A 115 4.90 -8.38 -0.06
C SER A 115 4.79 -9.83 -0.58
N TYR A 116 4.19 -10.05 -1.75
CA TYR A 116 4.03 -11.39 -2.37
C TYR A 116 4.29 -11.44 -3.88
N VAL A 117 4.43 -10.29 -4.54
CA VAL A 117 4.80 -10.15 -5.96
C VAL A 117 6.16 -9.47 -6.09
N SER A 118 7.02 -9.99 -6.97
CA SER A 118 8.16 -9.26 -7.54
C SER A 118 7.89 -8.96 -9.00
N ARG A 119 8.17 -7.74 -9.46
CA ARG A 119 8.16 -7.37 -10.88
C ARG A 119 9.51 -7.55 -11.57
N SER A 120 10.56 -7.86 -10.81
CA SER A 120 11.83 -8.32 -11.38
C SER A 120 11.62 -9.62 -12.15
N GLN A 121 12.31 -9.79 -13.28
CA GLN A 121 12.39 -11.10 -13.95
C GLN A 121 13.24 -12.12 -13.15
N GLN A 122 13.86 -11.70 -12.05
CA GLN A 122 14.62 -12.56 -11.15
C GLN A 122 13.70 -13.45 -10.30
N PRO A 123 14.05 -14.74 -10.11
CA PRO A 123 13.37 -15.61 -9.15
C PRO A 123 13.40 -15.05 -7.73
N TYR A 124 12.30 -15.23 -7.01
CA TYR A 124 12.10 -14.71 -5.65
C TYR A 124 11.26 -15.68 -4.82
N PHE A 125 11.26 -15.50 -3.50
CA PHE A 125 10.37 -16.24 -2.61
C PHE A 125 9.64 -15.34 -1.63
N VAL A 126 8.58 -15.88 -1.02
CA VAL A 126 7.84 -15.22 0.05
C VAL A 126 8.25 -15.78 1.39
N LEU A 127 8.73 -14.92 2.29
CA LEU A 127 8.88 -15.22 3.71
C LEU A 127 7.61 -14.76 4.42
N ASP A 128 6.77 -15.72 4.83
CA ASP A 128 5.44 -15.48 5.39
C ASP A 128 5.45 -15.61 6.92
N MET A 129 5.42 -14.47 7.59
CA MET A 129 5.54 -14.32 9.04
C MET A 129 4.24 -14.68 9.80
N SER A 130 3.21 -15.24 9.15
CA SER A 130 1.89 -15.40 9.76
C SER A 130 1.79 -16.39 10.92
N ASN A 131 2.81 -17.25 11.11
CA ASN A 131 2.95 -18.13 12.26
C ASN A 131 3.64 -17.44 13.45
N LEU A 132 4.49 -16.44 13.22
CA LEU A 132 5.14 -15.61 14.24
C LEU A 132 4.17 -14.54 14.75
N ARG A 133 3.23 -14.96 15.58
CA ARG A 133 2.09 -14.16 16.06
C ARG A 133 1.81 -14.27 17.56
N GLN A 134 2.80 -14.69 18.36
CA GLN A 134 2.68 -14.70 19.81
C GLN A 134 2.53 -13.25 20.31
N ILE A 135 1.53 -13.01 21.15
CA ILE A 135 1.30 -11.73 21.82
C ILE A 135 1.41 -11.99 23.31
N THR A 136 2.43 -11.41 23.93
CA THR A 136 2.60 -11.38 25.39
C THR A 136 2.38 -9.94 25.83
N VAL A 137 1.33 -9.69 26.61
CA VAL A 137 1.07 -8.38 27.23
C VAL A 137 1.46 -8.49 28.70
N ASP A 138 2.64 -7.97 29.04
CA ASP A 138 3.01 -7.79 30.45
C ASP A 138 2.29 -6.54 30.97
N ILE A 139 1.17 -6.77 31.68
CA ILE A 139 0.54 -5.75 32.52
C ILE A 139 1.37 -5.69 33.81
N GLY A 140 2.57 -5.13 33.70
CA GLY A 140 3.45 -4.92 34.84
C GLY A 140 2.71 -4.15 35.94
N LYS A 141 2.98 -4.47 37.21
CA LYS A 141 2.28 -3.89 38.37
C LYS A 141 2.43 -2.37 38.45
N GLN A 142 1.59 -1.64 37.74
CA GLN A 142 1.27 -0.26 38.02
C GLN A 142 0.16 -0.24 39.07
N VAL A 143 0.56 -0.22 40.34
CA VAL A 143 -0.33 0.29 41.40
C VAL A 143 -0.46 1.79 41.17
N ALA A 144 -1.46 2.17 40.37
CA ALA A 144 -1.85 3.55 40.20
C ALA A 144 -2.61 4.02 41.44
N THR A 145 -1.90 4.57 42.43
CA THR A 145 -2.51 5.39 43.47
C THR A 145 -3.09 6.65 42.83
N ASN A 146 -4.42 6.75 42.85
CA ASN A 146 -5.27 7.86 42.41
C ASN A 146 -5.28 8.18 40.89
N ALA A 147 -6.38 7.82 40.23
CA ALA A 147 -6.58 7.98 38.78
C ALA A 147 -7.07 9.38 38.36
N THR A 148 -6.71 10.44 39.10
CA THR A 148 -7.20 11.81 38.86
C THR A 148 -6.14 12.69 38.17
N ASP A 149 -4.87 12.54 38.51
CA ASP A 149 -3.81 13.45 38.04
C ASP A 149 -3.35 13.17 36.59
N LEU A 150 -3.52 11.93 36.10
CA LEU A 150 -3.22 11.56 34.71
C LEU A 150 -4.17 12.25 33.71
N ALA A 151 -5.39 12.57 34.13
CA ALA A 151 -6.37 13.28 33.29
C ALA A 151 -5.97 14.75 33.06
N VAL A 152 -5.28 15.38 34.02
CA VAL A 152 -4.95 16.82 33.98
C VAL A 152 -3.83 17.11 32.97
N GLN A 153 -2.82 16.24 32.87
CA GLN A 153 -1.71 16.46 31.94
C GLN A 153 -2.04 16.14 30.48
N TRP A 154 -3.12 15.39 30.25
CA TRP A 154 -3.63 15.06 28.92
C TRP A 154 -4.42 16.22 28.28
N GLN A 155 -4.98 17.14 29.09
CA GLN A 155 -5.85 18.26 28.68
C GLN A 155 -5.14 19.45 27.96
N GLN A 156 -3.85 19.34 27.62
CA GLN A 156 -3.06 20.45 27.08
C GLN A 156 -2.57 20.26 25.62
N VAL A 157 -2.96 19.18 24.90
CA VAL A 157 -2.02 18.49 23.98
C VAL A 157 -2.55 18.09 22.59
N ALA A 158 -3.86 18.15 22.27
CA ALA A 158 -4.37 17.75 20.95
C ALA A 158 -5.29 18.77 20.22
N PRO A 159 -4.94 20.07 20.24
CA PRO A 159 -5.87 21.19 20.02
C PRO A 159 -6.40 21.25 18.58
N THR A 160 -7.68 21.58 18.31
CA THR A 160 -8.39 22.79 18.77
C THR A 160 -9.93 22.67 18.87
N ILE A 161 -10.49 21.45 18.78
CA ILE A 161 -11.94 21.21 18.88
C ILE A 161 -12.35 20.61 20.24
N ASP A 162 -11.77 19.46 20.57
CA ASP A 162 -11.49 18.87 21.89
C ASP A 162 -10.65 17.61 21.59
N ASP A 163 -9.62 17.37 22.41
CA ASP A 163 -8.55 16.40 22.16
C ASP A 163 -9.05 14.94 22.05
N ARG A 164 -10.28 14.67 22.53
CA ARG A 164 -10.90 13.35 22.58
C ARG A 164 -11.53 12.95 21.24
N PHE A 165 -11.69 13.89 20.31
CA PHE A 165 -12.36 13.66 19.04
C PHE A 165 -11.44 13.16 17.92
N PHE A 166 -11.83 12.06 17.30
CA PHE A 166 -11.42 11.69 15.96
C PHE A 166 -12.63 11.80 15.02
N LEU A 167 -12.58 12.69 14.02
CA LEU A 167 -13.66 12.94 13.07
C LEU A 167 -13.22 12.62 11.63
N ARG A 168 -13.56 11.43 11.12
CA ARG A 168 -13.29 11.06 9.72
C ARG A 168 -14.43 11.50 8.81
N LEU A 169 -14.14 12.30 7.79
CA LEU A 169 -15.09 12.63 6.72
C LEU A 169 -14.89 11.67 5.53
N LEU A 170 -15.97 11.03 5.10
CA LEU A 170 -16.05 10.25 3.86
C LEU A 170 -16.92 10.99 2.86
N LEU A 171 -16.42 11.21 1.64
CA LEU A 171 -17.23 11.65 0.51
C LEU A 171 -17.47 10.46 -0.41
N LEU A 172 -18.71 9.96 -0.40
CA LEU A 172 -19.11 8.75 -1.13
C LEU A 172 -20.09 9.13 -2.25
N PRO A 173 -19.95 8.59 -3.47
CA PRO A 173 -20.95 8.77 -4.52
C PRO A 173 -22.29 8.10 -4.14
N SER A 174 -23.40 8.77 -4.41
CA SER A 174 -24.76 8.28 -4.13
C SER A 174 -25.70 8.74 -5.24
N ASN A 175 -25.86 7.91 -6.29
CA ASN A 175 -26.56 8.28 -7.52
C ASN A 175 -26.02 9.61 -8.10
N LYS A 176 -26.89 10.60 -8.34
CA LYS A 176 -26.52 11.92 -8.91
C LYS A 176 -25.98 12.92 -7.86
N THR A 177 -25.68 12.48 -6.63
CA THR A 177 -25.17 13.36 -5.54
C THR A 177 -23.96 12.75 -4.84
N VAL A 178 -23.24 13.57 -4.06
CA VAL A 178 -22.21 13.09 -3.12
C VAL A 178 -22.80 13.07 -1.72
N LYS A 179 -22.74 11.91 -1.05
CA LYS A 179 -23.05 11.79 0.37
C LYS A 179 -21.80 12.08 1.19
N ALA A 180 -21.83 13.17 1.96
CA ALA A 180 -20.91 13.37 3.07
C ALA A 180 -21.34 12.48 4.25
N SER A 181 -20.41 11.72 4.81
CA SER A 181 -20.63 10.91 6.00
C SER A 181 -19.50 11.18 6.99
N ILE A 182 -19.83 11.55 8.21
CA ILE A 182 -18.85 11.79 9.28
C ILE A 182 -18.91 10.61 10.24
N VAL A 183 -17.77 9.93 10.39
CA VAL A 183 -17.56 8.87 11.38
C VAL A 183 -16.75 9.47 12.51
N ALA A 184 -17.41 9.66 13.64
CA ALA A 184 -16.85 10.26 14.85
C ALA A 184 -16.50 9.19 15.88
N PHE A 185 -15.44 9.43 16.64
CA PHE A 185 -15.10 8.75 17.88
C PHE A 185 -14.75 9.81 18.93
N PHE A 186 -15.23 9.65 20.16
CA PHE A 186 -15.01 10.57 21.27
C PHE A 186 -14.64 9.79 22.53
N LEU A 187 -13.52 10.11 23.14
CA LEU A 187 -13.05 9.54 24.41
C LEU A 187 -13.77 10.16 25.63
N GLY A 188 -15.09 10.06 25.67
CA GLY A 188 -15.94 10.60 26.75
C GLY A 188 -17.42 10.30 26.55
N GLY A 189 -18.30 10.94 27.31
CA GLY A 189 -19.75 10.74 27.24
C GLY A 189 -20.43 11.44 26.07
N ALA A 190 -21.57 10.90 25.62
CA ALA A 190 -22.33 11.41 24.48
C ALA A 190 -22.89 12.83 24.70
N ASP A 191 -23.33 13.17 25.91
CA ASP A 191 -23.82 14.52 26.24
C ASP A 191 -22.74 15.58 26.06
N GLU A 192 -21.52 15.26 26.50
CA GLU A 192 -20.35 16.10 26.36
C GLU A 192 -19.92 16.23 24.89
N ALA A 193 -19.94 15.12 24.16
CA ALA A 193 -19.64 15.10 22.72
C ALA A 193 -20.60 16.02 21.93
N VAL A 194 -21.90 15.90 22.20
CA VAL A 194 -22.96 16.72 21.59
C VAL A 194 -22.81 18.18 21.98
N SER A 195 -22.48 18.49 23.25
CA SER A 195 -22.25 19.86 23.72
C SER A 195 -21.10 20.55 22.96
N ILE A 196 -19.96 19.86 22.84
CA ILE A 196 -18.78 20.38 22.13
C ILE A 196 -19.09 20.57 20.64
N LEU A 197 -19.68 19.58 19.98
CA LEU A 197 -19.97 19.65 18.55
C LEU A 197 -21.09 20.64 18.21
N LYS A 198 -22.11 20.82 19.05
CA LYS A 198 -23.09 21.91 18.87
C LYS A 198 -22.45 23.29 18.92
N LYS A 199 -21.44 23.49 19.79
CA LYS A 199 -20.70 24.76 19.90
C LYS A 199 -19.68 24.98 18.78
N LYS A 200 -19.01 23.91 18.32
CA LYS A 200 -17.84 23.99 17.42
C LYS A 200 -18.15 23.63 15.96
N PHE A 201 -19.16 22.81 15.70
CA PHE A 201 -19.57 22.37 14.37
C PHE A 201 -21.11 22.20 14.27
N PRO A 202 -21.91 23.26 14.54
CA PRO A 202 -23.37 23.17 14.59
C PRO A 202 -24.03 22.63 13.32
N LEU A 203 -23.41 22.85 12.15
CA LEU A 203 -23.85 22.33 10.85
C LEU A 203 -23.88 20.79 10.77
N LEU A 204 -23.21 20.08 11.67
CA LEU A 204 -23.31 18.62 11.76
C LEU A 204 -24.69 18.16 12.25
N GLY A 205 -25.40 18.99 13.03
CA GLY A 205 -26.72 18.64 13.57
C GLY A 205 -26.71 17.43 14.51
N LEU A 206 -25.60 17.15 15.19
CA LEU A 206 -25.48 15.96 16.04
C LEU A 206 -26.42 16.04 17.26
N GLU A 207 -27.23 15.01 17.44
CA GLU A 207 -28.09 14.83 18.61
C GLU A 207 -27.74 13.54 19.37
N LYS A 208 -28.16 13.43 20.64
CA LYS A 208 -27.74 12.33 21.53
C LYS A 208 -28.13 10.95 20.99
N GLN A 209 -29.30 10.84 20.37
CA GLN A 209 -29.77 9.61 19.72
C GLN A 209 -28.96 9.18 18.48
N ASN A 210 -28.01 10.00 18.02
CA ASN A 210 -27.04 9.62 16.99
C ASN A 210 -25.73 9.07 17.57
N CYS A 211 -25.52 9.21 18.88
CA CYS A 211 -24.38 8.67 19.60
C CYS A 211 -24.68 7.27 20.13
N ILE A 212 -23.66 6.41 20.12
CA ILE A 212 -23.70 5.10 20.77
C ILE A 212 -22.51 5.05 21.73
N GLU A 213 -22.77 4.99 23.02
CA GLU A 213 -21.74 4.79 24.04
C GLU A 213 -21.37 3.31 24.11
N MET A 214 -20.07 3.01 24.11
CA MET A 214 -19.53 1.65 24.11
C MET A 214 -18.09 1.67 24.63
N SER A 215 -17.56 0.51 25.01
CA SER A 215 -16.15 0.40 25.38
C SER A 215 -15.22 0.62 24.18
N TRP A 216 -13.94 0.90 24.45
CA TRP A 216 -12.94 1.10 23.39
C TRP A 216 -12.84 -0.10 22.44
N ILE A 217 -12.92 -1.33 22.97
CA ILE A 217 -12.80 -2.54 22.14
C ILE A 217 -14.03 -2.75 21.24
N GLU A 218 -15.22 -2.42 21.72
CA GLU A 218 -16.45 -2.43 20.92
C GLU A 218 -16.41 -1.35 19.83
N SER A 219 -15.84 -0.17 20.11
CA SER A 219 -15.66 0.86 19.08
C SER A 219 -14.74 0.42 17.93
N ALA A 220 -13.76 -0.45 18.23
CA ALA A 220 -12.90 -1.03 17.19
C ALA A 220 -13.67 -2.02 16.30
N ILE A 221 -14.62 -2.77 16.86
CA ILE A 221 -15.54 -3.64 16.10
C ILE A 221 -16.47 -2.78 15.23
N TRP A 222 -17.12 -1.77 15.82
CA TRP A 222 -18.04 -0.88 15.12
C TRP A 222 -17.37 -0.09 13.99
N LEU A 223 -16.15 0.40 14.19
CA LEU A 223 -15.35 1.08 13.14
C LEU A 223 -14.95 0.15 11.98
N ASN A 224 -14.86 -1.16 12.21
CA ASN A 224 -14.56 -2.16 11.19
C ASN A 224 -15.83 -2.61 10.45
N ASN A 225 -16.91 -2.89 11.17
CA ASN A 225 -18.23 -3.13 10.61
C ASN A 225 -19.33 -2.75 11.62
N PRO A 226 -20.11 -1.66 11.37
CA PRO A 226 -21.21 -1.27 12.25
C PRO A 226 -22.29 -2.34 12.41
N ASP A 227 -22.45 -3.25 11.44
CA ASP A 227 -23.45 -4.32 11.50
C ASP A 227 -23.02 -5.49 12.39
N ASP A 228 -21.71 -5.76 12.51
CA ASP A 228 -21.17 -6.74 13.48
C ASP A 228 -21.56 -6.30 14.92
N TYR A 229 -21.44 -5.00 15.22
CA TYR A 229 -21.85 -4.46 16.52
C TYR A 229 -23.37 -4.58 16.76
N LYS A 230 -24.22 -4.25 15.77
CA LYS A 230 -25.69 -4.31 15.92
C LYS A 230 -26.23 -5.70 16.26
N ILE A 231 -25.59 -6.75 15.80
CA ILE A 231 -26.00 -8.14 16.07
C ILE A 231 -25.28 -8.75 17.29
N GLY A 232 -24.56 -7.94 18.06
CA GLY A 232 -23.90 -8.37 19.30
C GLY A 232 -22.67 -9.25 19.08
N VAL A 233 -21.93 -9.07 17.98
CA VAL A 233 -20.67 -9.80 17.76
C VAL A 233 -19.66 -9.42 18.85
N LYS A 234 -19.17 -10.45 19.56
CA LYS A 234 -18.22 -10.30 20.65
C LYS A 234 -16.79 -9.97 20.17
N PRO A 235 -15.93 -9.39 21.04
CA PRO A 235 -14.55 -9.00 20.68
C PRO A 235 -13.68 -10.09 20.07
N GLU A 236 -13.94 -11.38 20.30
CA GLU A 236 -13.16 -12.48 19.72
C GLU A 236 -13.19 -12.49 18.17
N ILE A 237 -14.12 -11.77 17.53
CA ILE A 237 -14.11 -11.56 16.07
C ILE A 237 -12.80 -10.97 15.55
N ILE A 238 -12.07 -10.18 16.36
CA ILE A 238 -10.79 -9.59 15.98
C ILE A 238 -9.64 -10.62 15.90
N LEU A 239 -9.85 -11.82 16.46
CA LEU A 239 -8.94 -12.96 16.32
C LEU A 239 -9.08 -13.64 14.94
N ASN A 240 -10.17 -13.38 14.22
CA ASN A 240 -10.42 -13.98 12.91
C ASN A 240 -9.48 -13.40 11.84
N ARG A 241 -8.59 -14.25 11.32
CA ARG A 241 -7.61 -13.90 10.28
C ARG A 241 -8.22 -13.55 8.91
N ARG A 242 -9.52 -13.82 8.69
CA ARG A 242 -10.26 -13.61 7.44
C ARG A 242 -9.44 -14.09 6.24
N LEU A 243 -9.11 -15.38 6.16
CA LEU A 243 -8.27 -15.93 5.09
C LEU A 243 -9.00 -15.88 3.74
N ASN A 244 -8.25 -15.78 2.63
CA ASN A 244 -8.78 -15.82 1.25
C ASN A 244 -9.83 -14.74 0.89
N THR A 245 -9.85 -13.61 1.60
CA THR A 245 -10.78 -12.49 1.35
C THR A 245 -10.17 -11.41 0.41
N ALA A 246 -9.53 -11.81 -0.68
CA ALA A 246 -8.93 -10.87 -1.63
C ALA A 246 -10.01 -10.17 -2.46
N GLY A 247 -10.11 -8.83 -2.35
CA GLY A 247 -10.91 -8.00 -3.24
C GLY A 247 -10.03 -7.19 -4.19
N PHE A 248 -10.57 -6.66 -5.30
CA PHE A 248 -9.79 -5.79 -6.17
C PHE A 248 -9.82 -4.35 -5.66
N LEU A 249 -8.63 -3.72 -5.57
CA LEU A 249 -8.52 -2.33 -5.13
C LEU A 249 -7.37 -1.56 -5.79
N LYS A 250 -7.58 -0.25 -5.93
CA LYS A 250 -6.54 0.76 -6.12
C LYS A 250 -6.71 1.85 -5.07
N ARG A 251 -5.58 2.39 -4.63
CA ARG A 251 -5.49 3.44 -3.63
C ARG A 251 -4.40 4.42 -4.02
N LYS A 252 -4.57 5.68 -3.59
CA LYS A 252 -3.54 6.73 -3.61
C LYS A 252 -3.68 7.58 -2.35
N SER A 253 -2.74 8.49 -2.14
CA SER A 253 -2.80 9.45 -1.03
C SER A 253 -2.27 10.82 -1.39
N ASP A 254 -2.79 11.83 -0.68
CA ASP A 254 -2.26 13.18 -0.64
C ASP A 254 -2.37 13.75 0.78
N TYR A 255 -1.64 14.82 1.03
CA TYR A 255 -1.81 15.69 2.19
C TYR A 255 -2.29 17.07 1.74
N VAL A 256 -3.18 17.68 2.53
CA VAL A 256 -3.67 19.05 2.31
C VAL A 256 -3.12 19.94 3.42
N GLN A 257 -2.59 21.09 3.03
CA GLN A 257 -1.86 22.03 3.91
C GLN A 257 -2.54 23.42 3.97
N VAL A 258 -3.43 23.71 3.02
CA VAL A 258 -4.23 24.94 2.93
C VAL A 258 -5.69 24.53 2.70
N PRO A 259 -6.70 25.19 3.30
CA PRO A 259 -8.10 24.84 3.07
C PRO A 259 -8.49 24.90 1.59
N ILE A 260 -9.23 23.90 1.13
CA ILE A 260 -9.79 23.86 -0.22
C ILE A 260 -11.03 24.78 -0.24
N SER A 261 -11.14 25.69 -1.23
CA SER A 261 -12.27 26.60 -1.32
C SER A 261 -13.59 25.87 -1.59
N LYS A 262 -14.72 26.52 -1.32
CA LYS A 262 -16.05 25.94 -1.54
C LYS A 262 -16.27 25.58 -3.03
N GLU A 263 -15.86 26.47 -3.92
CA GLU A 263 -15.98 26.34 -5.38
C GLU A 263 -15.12 25.17 -5.88
N ALA A 264 -13.92 25.01 -5.32
CA ALA A 264 -13.06 23.87 -5.58
C ALA A 264 -13.67 22.56 -5.04
N LEU A 265 -14.25 22.55 -3.83
CA LEU A 265 -14.96 21.39 -3.28
C LEU A 265 -16.18 20.99 -4.13
N GLU A 266 -16.95 21.96 -4.65
CA GLU A 266 -18.04 21.72 -5.59
C GLU A 266 -17.52 21.13 -6.93
N GLY A 267 -16.37 21.59 -7.43
CA GLY A 267 -15.68 21.00 -8.58
C GLY A 267 -15.23 19.56 -8.34
N ILE A 268 -14.62 19.29 -7.19
CA ILE A 268 -14.22 17.95 -6.75
C ILE A 268 -15.43 17.03 -6.64
N ALA A 269 -16.54 17.50 -6.06
CA ALA A 269 -17.78 16.73 -5.96
C ALA A 269 -18.35 16.38 -7.35
N LYS A 270 -18.37 17.34 -8.29
CA LYS A 270 -18.74 17.08 -9.70
C LYS A 270 -17.83 16.04 -10.35
N LYS A 271 -16.51 16.09 -10.13
CA LYS A 271 -15.56 15.11 -10.67
C LYS A 271 -15.74 13.71 -10.07
N ILE A 272 -16.08 13.60 -8.79
CA ILE A 272 -16.41 12.32 -8.14
C ILE A 272 -17.70 11.73 -8.73
N ILE A 273 -18.73 12.55 -8.98
CA ILE A 273 -19.97 12.11 -9.64
C ILE A 273 -19.71 11.65 -11.07
N GLU A 274 -18.91 12.40 -11.84
CA GLU A 274 -18.51 12.07 -13.22
C GLU A 274 -17.84 10.68 -13.31
N LEU A 275 -16.94 10.37 -12.36
CA LEU A 275 -16.23 9.09 -12.30
C LEU A 275 -17.05 7.97 -11.63
N GLY A 276 -18.09 8.31 -10.86
CA GLY A 276 -19.10 7.40 -10.30
C GLY A 276 -18.66 6.39 -9.23
N LYS A 277 -17.40 5.92 -9.21
CA LYS A 277 -16.93 4.82 -8.35
C LYS A 277 -15.72 5.15 -7.47
N VAL A 278 -14.88 6.12 -7.84
CA VAL A 278 -13.73 6.53 -7.03
C VAL A 278 -14.16 7.52 -5.95
N ALA A 279 -13.92 7.17 -4.67
CA ALA A 279 -14.25 7.99 -3.51
C ALA A 279 -13.03 8.69 -2.89
N LEU A 280 -13.27 9.73 -2.09
CA LEU A 280 -12.25 10.40 -1.28
C LEU A 280 -12.56 10.24 0.22
N VAL A 281 -11.54 9.83 0.99
CA VAL A 281 -11.63 9.67 2.45
C VAL A 281 -10.64 10.62 3.13
N PHE A 282 -11.15 11.52 3.95
CA PHE A 282 -10.41 12.58 4.61
C PHE A 282 -10.18 12.20 6.08
N ASN A 283 -8.92 12.19 6.52
CA ASN A 283 -8.55 11.88 7.89
C ASN A 283 -7.84 13.11 8.48
N PRO A 284 -8.36 13.72 9.56
CA PRO A 284 -7.81 14.96 10.13
C PRO A 284 -6.40 14.74 10.69
N TYR A 285 -5.60 15.79 10.59
CA TYR A 285 -4.30 15.95 11.25
C TYR A 285 -4.42 17.12 12.24
N GLY A 286 -3.30 17.59 12.78
CA GLY A 286 -3.31 18.42 13.99
C GLY A 286 -3.16 17.55 15.25
N GLY A 287 -3.52 18.12 16.39
CA GLY A 287 -3.33 17.51 17.70
C GLY A 287 -1.91 16.94 17.90
N LYS A 288 -1.80 15.75 18.49
CA LYS A 288 -0.48 15.10 18.73
C LYS A 288 0.37 14.91 17.47
N MET A 289 -0.24 14.84 16.28
CA MET A 289 0.51 14.75 15.02
C MET A 289 1.22 16.06 14.63
N ALA A 290 0.80 17.21 15.17
CA ALA A 290 1.47 18.49 14.98
C ALA A 290 2.62 18.74 15.96
N GLU A 291 2.59 18.12 17.14
CA GLU A 291 3.64 18.29 18.16
C GLU A 291 4.91 17.48 17.90
N ILE A 292 4.76 16.29 17.29
CA ILE A 292 5.89 15.40 17.01
C ILE A 292 6.74 16.02 15.89
N PRO A 293 8.06 16.24 16.07
CA PRO A 293 8.93 16.76 15.03
C PRO A 293 8.91 15.91 13.76
N ALA A 294 9.04 16.55 12.60
CA ALA A 294 8.99 15.87 11.30
C ALA A 294 10.11 14.83 11.09
N ASP A 295 11.23 14.98 11.78
CA ASP A 295 12.42 14.13 11.73
C ASP A 295 12.53 13.13 12.91
N ALA A 296 11.59 13.19 13.87
CA ALA A 296 11.56 12.30 15.03
C ALA A 296 11.40 10.82 14.65
N THR A 297 10.73 10.55 13.53
CA THR A 297 10.69 9.21 12.90
C THR A 297 10.81 9.34 11.39
N ALA A 298 10.93 8.22 10.67
CA ALA A 298 10.94 8.21 9.21
C ALA A 298 9.72 8.92 8.57
N PHE A 299 8.57 8.91 9.25
CA PHE A 299 7.31 9.49 8.77
C PHE A 299 7.26 11.01 9.01
N PRO A 300 7.29 11.85 7.95
CA PRO A 300 7.54 13.29 8.06
C PRO A 300 6.27 14.15 8.19
N HIS A 301 5.09 13.56 7.93
CA HIS A 301 3.87 14.34 7.69
C HIS A 301 3.24 14.74 9.03
N ARG A 302 3.81 15.79 9.65
CA ARG A 302 3.49 16.27 11.00
C ARG A 302 2.78 17.62 10.94
N ALA A 303 3.26 18.63 11.68
CA ALA A 303 2.80 20.02 11.60
C ALA A 303 2.68 20.54 10.15
N GLY A 304 1.75 21.46 9.93
CA GLY A 304 1.46 22.05 8.62
C GLY A 304 0.53 21.22 7.72
N ASN A 305 0.16 19.99 8.10
CA ASN A 305 -0.84 19.18 7.40
C ASN A 305 -2.20 19.29 8.11
N LEU A 306 -3.24 19.68 7.39
CA LEU A 306 -4.61 19.78 7.89
C LEU A 306 -5.31 18.41 7.91
N PHE A 307 -5.13 17.63 6.83
CA PHE A 307 -5.67 16.29 6.70
C PHE A 307 -4.96 15.48 5.60
N LYS A 308 -5.02 14.16 5.73
CA LYS A 308 -4.62 13.20 4.70
C LYS A 308 -5.84 12.72 3.92
N ILE A 309 -5.75 12.77 2.59
CA ILE A 309 -6.74 12.20 1.67
C ILE A 309 -6.30 10.79 1.28
N GLN A 310 -7.25 9.83 1.28
CA GLN A 310 -7.14 8.57 0.55
C GLN A 310 -8.08 8.60 -0.65
N TYR A 311 -7.55 8.26 -1.83
CA TYR A 311 -8.33 7.96 -3.02
C TYR A 311 -8.67 6.48 -2.97
N SER A 312 -9.95 6.12 -3.11
CA SER A 312 -10.43 4.78 -2.80
C SER A 312 -11.44 4.27 -3.83
N VAL A 313 -11.08 3.18 -4.51
CA VAL A 313 -12.01 2.38 -5.32
C VAL A 313 -11.80 0.88 -5.04
N ASN A 314 -12.91 0.16 -4.87
CA ASN A 314 -12.96 -1.29 -4.79
C ASN A 314 -13.88 -1.79 -5.90
N TRP A 315 -13.61 -2.97 -6.44
CA TRP A 315 -14.48 -3.61 -7.43
C TRP A 315 -14.41 -5.14 -7.35
N ASN A 316 -15.35 -5.81 -8.02
CA ASN A 316 -15.48 -7.27 -8.02
C ASN A 316 -15.16 -7.90 -9.39
N ASP A 317 -15.23 -7.11 -10.47
CA ASP A 317 -14.94 -7.56 -11.84
C ASP A 317 -13.44 -7.89 -11.99
N SER A 318 -13.14 -9.15 -12.30
CA SER A 318 -11.78 -9.66 -12.44
C SER A 318 -11.16 -9.43 -13.83
N SER A 319 -11.89 -8.82 -14.76
CA SER A 319 -11.40 -8.57 -16.11
C SER A 319 -10.24 -7.55 -16.12
N PRO A 320 -9.25 -7.71 -17.01
CA PRO A 320 -8.19 -6.72 -17.19
C PRO A 320 -8.73 -5.32 -17.53
N ALA A 321 -9.80 -5.26 -18.33
CA ALA A 321 -10.44 -4.01 -18.72
C ALA A 321 -11.05 -3.25 -17.53
N ALA A 322 -11.74 -3.93 -16.61
CA ALA A 322 -12.24 -3.30 -15.39
C ALA A 322 -11.10 -2.79 -14.50
N ALA A 323 -10.04 -3.59 -14.33
CA ALA A 323 -8.88 -3.18 -13.56
C ALA A 323 -8.16 -1.97 -14.16
N GLU A 324 -8.04 -1.90 -15.50
CA GLU A 324 -7.51 -0.73 -16.20
C GLU A 324 -8.39 0.50 -16.00
N ASN A 325 -9.71 0.37 -16.20
CA ASN A 325 -10.66 1.46 -16.04
C ASN A 325 -10.60 2.08 -14.64
N PHE A 326 -10.77 1.28 -13.57
CA PHE A 326 -10.75 1.80 -12.19
C PHE A 326 -9.41 2.41 -11.78
N VAL A 327 -8.28 1.89 -12.31
CA VAL A 327 -6.97 2.50 -12.11
C VAL A 327 -6.87 3.84 -12.84
N ASN A 328 -7.38 3.95 -14.07
CA ASN A 328 -7.36 5.18 -14.85
C ASN A 328 -8.33 6.25 -14.31
N GLU A 329 -9.52 5.89 -13.85
CA GLU A 329 -10.41 6.79 -13.08
C GLU A 329 -9.72 7.32 -11.82
N THR A 330 -9.03 6.44 -11.07
CA THR A 330 -8.30 6.85 -9.86
C THR A 330 -7.14 7.80 -10.19
N ARG A 331 -6.45 7.60 -11.32
CA ARG A 331 -5.43 8.53 -11.84
C ARG A 331 -6.05 9.86 -12.28
N SER A 332 -7.21 9.84 -12.95
CA SER A 332 -7.96 11.04 -13.37
C SER A 332 -8.32 11.93 -12.18
N LEU A 333 -8.90 11.35 -11.10
CA LEU A 333 -9.21 12.09 -9.87
C LEU A 333 -7.95 12.61 -9.18
N TYR A 334 -6.87 11.81 -9.14
CA TYR A 334 -5.59 12.22 -8.55
C TYR A 334 -4.95 13.39 -9.31
N SER A 335 -4.97 13.36 -10.64
CA SER A 335 -4.50 14.47 -11.48
C SER A 335 -5.36 15.72 -11.30
N TYR A 336 -6.69 15.58 -11.22
CA TYR A 336 -7.60 16.70 -10.96
C TYR A 336 -7.32 17.38 -9.61
N MET A 337 -6.94 16.62 -8.58
CA MET A 337 -6.67 17.14 -7.24
C MET A 337 -5.33 17.87 -7.08
N THR A 338 -4.45 17.84 -8.08
CA THR A 338 -3.10 18.44 -8.03
C THR A 338 -3.01 19.88 -7.48
N PRO A 339 -3.88 20.85 -7.84
CA PRO A 339 -3.76 22.22 -7.34
C PRO A 339 -4.25 22.41 -5.89
N PHE A 340 -4.91 21.40 -5.29
CA PHE A 340 -5.55 21.51 -3.97
C PHE A 340 -4.79 20.81 -2.83
N VAL A 341 -3.62 20.23 -3.14
CA VAL A 341 -2.84 19.37 -2.23
C VAL A 341 -1.41 19.88 -2.08
N SER A 342 -0.65 19.28 -1.16
CA SER A 342 0.79 19.53 -0.96
C SER A 342 1.57 19.50 -2.29
N LYS A 343 2.59 20.34 -2.38
CA LYS A 343 3.47 20.47 -3.56
C LYS A 343 4.91 20.67 -3.11
N ASN A 344 5.85 20.26 -3.95
CA ASN A 344 7.30 20.39 -3.74
C ASN A 344 7.82 19.79 -2.40
N PRO A 345 7.64 18.47 -2.15
CA PRO A 345 7.05 17.46 -3.02
C PRO A 345 5.53 17.30 -2.79
N ARG A 346 4.84 16.75 -3.80
CA ARG A 346 3.46 16.24 -3.59
C ARG A 346 3.53 14.99 -2.71
N SER A 347 3.19 15.17 -1.44
CA SER A 347 3.41 14.22 -0.35
C SER A 347 2.46 13.03 -0.41
N ALA A 348 2.99 11.83 -0.12
CA ALA A 348 2.27 10.57 -0.15
C ALA A 348 2.54 9.74 1.12
N PHE A 349 1.65 8.81 1.44
CA PHE A 349 1.77 7.92 2.59
C PHE A 349 2.26 6.54 2.18
N LEU A 350 3.43 6.12 2.69
CA LEU A 350 4.09 4.85 2.34
C LEU A 350 3.17 3.62 2.43
N ASN A 351 2.37 3.53 3.50
CA ASN A 351 1.47 2.38 3.70
C ASN A 351 0.27 2.38 2.74
N TYR A 352 0.01 3.49 2.03
CA TYR A 352 -0.87 3.51 0.86
C TYR A 352 -0.01 3.50 -0.41
N ARG A 353 0.81 2.44 -0.53
CA ARG A 353 1.80 2.26 -1.61
C ARG A 353 1.15 2.48 -2.99
N ASP A 354 1.87 3.18 -3.86
CA ASP A 354 1.37 3.62 -5.16
C ASP A 354 2.52 3.64 -6.17
N LEU A 355 2.57 2.66 -7.07
CA LEU A 355 3.68 2.54 -8.02
C LEU A 355 3.64 3.57 -9.14
N ASP A 356 2.53 4.34 -9.26
CA ASP A 356 2.43 5.42 -10.24
C ASP A 356 3.28 6.65 -9.86
N ILE A 357 3.77 6.76 -8.61
CA ILE A 357 4.59 7.92 -8.18
C ILE A 357 6.10 7.73 -8.43
N GLY A 358 6.49 6.64 -9.08
CA GLY A 358 7.87 6.26 -9.39
C GLY A 358 8.22 4.87 -8.86
N ILE A 359 9.13 4.18 -9.56
CA ILE A 359 9.70 2.89 -9.17
C ILE A 359 11.21 2.90 -9.34
N ASN A 360 11.90 1.98 -8.66
CA ASN A 360 13.32 1.72 -8.80
C ASN A 360 13.56 0.49 -9.69
N THR A 361 14.40 0.64 -10.72
CA THR A 361 14.82 -0.42 -11.63
C THR A 361 16.08 -1.15 -11.15
N PHE A 362 16.77 -0.58 -10.15
CA PHE A 362 18.07 -0.99 -9.63
C PHE A 362 19.22 -0.95 -10.64
N GLY A 363 19.06 -0.16 -11.71
CA GLY A 363 20.15 0.20 -12.62
C GLY A 363 21.09 1.26 -12.03
N LYS A 364 21.95 1.84 -12.89
CA LYS A 364 22.93 2.89 -12.52
C LYS A 364 22.29 4.11 -11.84
N ASN A 365 21.03 4.39 -12.14
CA ASN A 365 20.27 5.55 -11.63
C ASN A 365 19.43 5.23 -10.38
N SER A 366 19.60 4.06 -9.75
CA SER A 366 18.80 3.58 -8.61
C SER A 366 18.61 4.63 -7.49
N TYR A 367 19.65 5.42 -7.19
CA TYR A 367 19.54 6.49 -6.20
C TYR A 367 18.54 7.58 -6.62
N GLU A 368 18.67 8.13 -7.84
CA GLU A 368 17.80 9.19 -8.36
C GLU A 368 16.37 8.70 -8.61
N GLU A 369 16.20 7.50 -9.16
CA GLU A 369 14.89 6.82 -9.26
C GLU A 369 14.23 6.69 -7.87
N GLY A 370 15.02 6.27 -6.87
CA GLY A 370 14.62 6.16 -5.48
C GLY A 370 14.17 7.49 -4.86
N LYS A 371 14.86 8.58 -5.21
CA LYS A 371 14.59 9.93 -4.72
C LYS A 371 13.23 10.48 -5.19
N VAL A 372 12.75 10.09 -6.37
CA VAL A 372 11.45 10.56 -6.92
C VAL A 372 10.27 10.17 -6.02
N TYR A 373 10.16 8.90 -5.62
CA TYR A 373 9.13 8.46 -4.68
C TYR A 373 9.55 8.66 -3.22
N GLY A 374 10.85 8.59 -2.93
CA GLY A 374 11.42 8.78 -1.61
C GLY A 374 11.12 10.16 -1.02
N ALA A 375 11.32 11.22 -1.79
CA ALA A 375 10.95 12.58 -1.39
C ALA A 375 9.44 12.69 -1.10
N LYS A 376 8.57 12.03 -1.86
CA LYS A 376 7.11 12.06 -1.65
C LYS A 376 6.70 11.34 -0.36
N TYR A 377 7.34 10.21 -0.03
CA TYR A 377 7.01 9.43 1.16
C TYR A 377 7.63 9.98 2.45
N PHE A 378 8.85 10.52 2.36
CA PHE A 378 9.71 10.82 3.51
C PHE A 378 10.16 12.29 3.60
N ASN A 379 9.82 13.14 2.63
CA ASN A 379 10.27 14.55 2.57
C ASN A 379 11.79 14.64 2.84
N GLY A 380 12.23 15.52 3.74
CA GLY A 380 13.64 15.66 4.11
C GLY A 380 14.27 14.44 4.79
N ASN A 381 13.48 13.50 5.30
CA ASN A 381 14.01 12.31 5.99
C ASN A 381 14.60 11.27 5.01
N PHE A 382 14.34 11.39 3.71
CA PHE A 382 14.82 10.43 2.70
C PHE A 382 16.35 10.25 2.75
N GLU A 383 17.11 11.34 2.82
CA GLU A 383 18.58 11.31 2.83
C GLU A 383 19.14 10.56 4.06
N ARG A 384 18.51 10.74 5.24
CA ARG A 384 18.85 10.00 6.46
C ARG A 384 18.55 8.50 6.30
N LEU A 385 17.43 8.16 5.65
CA LEU A 385 17.06 6.76 5.39
C LEU A 385 18.02 6.08 4.41
N VAL A 386 18.47 6.78 3.35
CA VAL A 386 19.48 6.25 2.41
C VAL A 386 20.80 5.97 3.14
N LYS A 387 21.29 6.91 3.97
CA LYS A 387 22.51 6.70 4.76
C LYS A 387 22.41 5.47 5.69
N ILE A 388 21.29 5.30 6.37
CA ILE A 388 21.04 4.11 7.21
C ILE A 388 21.01 2.85 6.35
N LYS A 389 20.28 2.87 5.23
CA LYS A 389 20.17 1.74 4.29
C LYS A 389 21.53 1.29 3.76
N THR A 390 22.40 2.21 3.34
CA THR A 390 23.78 1.90 2.93
C THR A 390 24.60 1.26 4.05
N ALA A 391 24.44 1.71 5.29
CA ALA A 391 25.19 1.16 6.42
C ALA A 391 24.73 -0.25 6.83
N VAL A 392 23.42 -0.54 6.79
CA VAL A 392 22.86 -1.82 7.30
C VAL A 392 22.62 -2.88 6.22
N ASP A 393 22.53 -2.49 4.96
CA ASP A 393 22.33 -3.38 3.81
C ASP A 393 23.04 -2.83 2.56
N PRO A 394 24.40 -2.80 2.56
CA PRO A 394 25.21 -2.25 1.48
C PRO A 394 25.05 -3.00 0.16
N ASP A 395 24.73 -4.30 0.21
CA ASP A 395 24.45 -5.12 -0.99
C ASP A 395 23.05 -4.85 -1.58
N ASN A 396 22.25 -3.99 -0.93
CA ASN A 396 20.86 -3.72 -1.25
C ASN A 396 20.02 -5.02 -1.42
N PHE A 397 20.22 -5.98 -0.53
CA PHE A 397 19.57 -7.28 -0.55
C PHE A 397 18.06 -7.18 -0.27
N PHE A 398 17.68 -6.40 0.75
CA PHE A 398 16.29 -6.13 1.11
C PHE A 398 15.73 -5.01 0.23
N ARG A 399 15.30 -5.38 -0.99
CA ARG A 399 14.82 -4.44 -2.01
C ARG A 399 13.47 -4.82 -2.61
N ASN A 400 12.70 -3.81 -3.01
CA ASN A 400 11.46 -3.89 -3.78
C ASN A 400 11.30 -2.63 -4.65
N GLU A 401 10.34 -2.61 -5.55
CA GLU A 401 10.11 -1.56 -6.56
C GLU A 401 10.03 -0.13 -5.97
N GLN A 402 9.82 0.04 -4.66
CA GLN A 402 9.90 1.31 -3.94
C GLN A 402 10.66 1.21 -2.59
N SER A 403 11.72 0.39 -2.51
CA SER A 403 12.61 0.35 -1.34
C SER A 403 13.67 1.44 -1.42
N ILE A 404 13.96 2.08 -0.28
CA ILE A 404 15.08 3.04 -0.14
C ILE A 404 16.34 2.51 -0.85
N PRO A 405 16.94 3.28 -1.77
CA PRO A 405 18.17 2.88 -2.45
C PRO A 405 19.36 2.98 -1.49
N ILE A 406 20.50 2.43 -1.90
CA ILE A 406 21.80 2.77 -1.32
C ILE A 406 22.36 4.02 -2.01
N LEU A 407 23.28 4.73 -1.35
CA LEU A 407 24.16 5.69 -2.00
C LEU A 407 24.90 5.03 -3.18
N PRO A 408 25.17 5.75 -4.28
CA PRO A 408 26.06 5.28 -5.34
C PRO A 408 27.48 5.00 -4.78
N ASN A 409 28.14 3.95 -5.27
CA ASN A 409 29.50 3.57 -4.82
C ASN A 409 30.63 4.54 -5.23
N ASN A 410 30.29 5.75 -5.69
CA ASN A 410 31.23 6.79 -6.11
C ASN A 410 30.83 8.13 -5.48
N HIS A 411 31.32 8.41 -4.27
CA HIS A 411 31.88 9.69 -3.84
C HIS A 411 32.50 9.57 -2.44
#